data_AF-A0A351QBQ1-F1
#
_entry.id   AF-A0A351QBQ1-F1
#
_cell.length_a   1.000
_cell.length_b   1.000
_cell.length_c   1.000
_cell.angle_alpha   90.00
_cell.angle_beta   90.00
_cell.angle_gamma   90.00
#
_symmetry.space_group_name_H-M   'P 1'
#
loop_
_entity.id
_entity.type
_entity.pdbx_description
1 polymer ?
#
loop_
_entity_poly.entity_id
_entity_poly.type
_entity_poly.pdbx_seq_one_letter_code
_entity_poly.pdbx_strand_id
1 'polypeptide(L)'
;GRSENSRNRIFVEDGDGIRTQAFDPSKLTDPSLIIYAPVKVLGSKTIVTNGDQTDTVYDGLKNGLSFEKSLQSRRFEPDSPNFTPRISALLEVENGNFNFSMSILKSDCGNESSVNRYTFNFENPRAGIGRYIHTYMQNGNPLPSFEGEPEILELDGTSIEETANSIWENLNEDNKVSLFVRFIEIATGKVQTKIINKN
;
A
#
# COMPACT_ATOMS: atom_id res chain seq x y z
N GLY A 1 2.17 12.72 -0.66
CA GLY A 1 2.31 13.31 0.69
C GLY A 1 1.65 14.66 0.71
N ARG A 2 0.75 14.88 1.68
CA ARG A 2 0.00 16.14 1.86
C ARG A 2 0.50 16.97 3.05
N SER A 3 1.12 16.34 4.04
CA SER A 3 1.78 17.00 5.17
C SER A 3 3.29 17.08 4.95
N GLU A 4 3.95 18.03 5.63
CA GLU A 4 5.42 18.15 5.63
C GLU A 4 6.09 16.82 6.02
N ASN A 5 5.63 16.20 7.10
CA ASN A 5 6.04 14.87 7.53
C ASN A 5 5.93 13.80 6.44
N SER A 6 4.79 13.73 5.75
CA SER A 6 4.58 12.74 4.68
C SER A 6 5.39 13.03 3.40
N ARG A 7 5.88 14.26 3.22
CA ARG A 7 6.76 14.67 2.12
C ARG A 7 8.23 14.45 2.46
N ASN A 8 8.57 14.43 3.74
CA ASN A 8 9.92 14.20 4.25
C ASN A 8 10.27 12.70 4.34
N ARG A 9 9.87 11.88 3.37
CA ARG A 9 10.18 10.45 3.37
C ARG A 9 10.72 9.97 2.03
N ILE A 10 11.57 8.96 2.10
CA ILE A 10 12.08 8.19 0.96
C ILE A 10 11.84 6.70 1.20
N PHE A 11 11.74 5.93 0.13
CA PHE A 11 11.82 4.47 0.18
C PHE A 11 13.27 4.02 0.03
N VAL A 12 13.65 3.06 0.86
CA VAL A 12 14.94 2.36 0.79
C VAL A 12 14.70 0.86 0.84
N GLU A 13 15.58 0.11 0.19
CA GLU A 13 15.53 -1.35 0.21
C GLU A 13 15.72 -1.88 1.64
N ASP A 14 14.96 -2.93 1.98
CA ASP A 14 15.03 -3.59 3.28
C ASP A 14 14.71 -5.09 3.12
N GLY A 15 15.76 -5.90 2.99
CA GLY A 15 15.65 -7.31 2.62
C GLY A 15 14.92 -7.49 1.30
N ASP A 16 13.90 -8.36 1.28
CA ASP A 16 13.04 -8.57 0.11
C ASP A 16 11.96 -7.49 -0.05
N GLY A 17 11.88 -6.53 0.88
CA GLY A 17 10.88 -5.48 0.93
C GLY A 17 11.47 -4.08 0.78
N ILE A 18 10.73 -3.11 1.31
CA ILE A 18 11.21 -1.73 1.46
C ILE A 18 10.77 -1.20 2.82
N ARG A 19 11.52 -0.20 3.30
CA ARG A 19 11.11 0.63 4.44
C ARG A 19 11.08 2.09 4.04
N THR A 20 10.26 2.86 4.75
CA THR A 20 10.33 4.31 4.71
C THR A 20 11.46 4.81 5.62
N GLN A 21 12.08 5.89 5.19
CA GLN A 21 13.08 6.62 5.98
C GLN A 21 12.80 8.12 5.86
N ALA A 22 13.05 8.87 6.93
CA ALA A 22 13.01 10.33 6.85
C ALA A 22 14.11 10.82 5.88
N PHE A 23 13.76 11.69 4.94
CA PHE A 23 14.75 12.32 4.06
C PHE A 23 15.67 13.24 4.86
N ASP A 24 15.07 14.12 5.67
CA ASP A 24 15.74 14.98 6.62
C ASP A 24 15.31 14.60 8.06
N PRO A 25 16.15 13.88 8.82
CA PRO A 25 15.82 13.48 10.19
C PRO A 25 15.48 14.65 11.13
N SER A 26 15.98 15.86 10.85
CA SER A 26 15.75 17.03 11.71
C SER A 26 14.33 17.58 11.64
N LYS A 27 13.59 17.26 10.56
CA LYS A 27 12.19 17.69 10.34
C LYS A 27 11.17 16.65 10.82
N LEU A 28 11.63 15.57 11.44
CA LEU A 28 10.77 14.48 11.88
C LEU A 28 10.14 14.82 13.24
N THR A 29 8.84 15.06 13.25
CA THR A 29 8.11 15.38 14.49
C THR A 29 7.47 14.14 15.14
N ASP A 30 6.73 13.35 14.35
CA ASP A 30 6.16 12.07 14.79
C ASP A 30 6.53 10.95 13.81
N PRO A 31 7.42 10.02 14.18
CA PRO A 31 7.86 8.94 13.30
C PRO A 31 6.80 7.86 13.08
N SER A 32 5.77 7.75 13.93
CA SER A 32 4.91 6.57 14.01
C SER A 32 4.12 6.27 12.72
N LEU A 33 3.71 7.31 12.00
CA LEU A 33 3.00 7.20 10.71
C LEU A 33 3.95 7.34 9.50
N ILE A 34 5.24 7.56 9.75
CA ILE A 34 6.23 7.89 8.71
C ILE A 34 7.20 6.74 8.49
N ILE A 35 7.66 6.10 9.56
CA ILE A 35 8.67 5.04 9.54
C ILE A 35 7.98 3.69 9.76
N TYR A 36 7.85 2.94 8.68
CA TYR A 36 7.29 1.58 8.64
C TYR A 36 7.87 0.84 7.43
N ALA A 37 7.57 -0.44 7.29
CA ALA A 37 7.86 -1.21 6.09
C ALA A 37 6.63 -1.22 5.17
N PRO A 38 6.57 -0.46 4.06
CA PRO A 38 5.41 -0.52 3.15
C PRO A 38 5.29 -1.88 2.46
N VAL A 39 6.40 -2.60 2.29
CA VAL A 39 6.44 -3.89 1.60
C VAL A 39 7.22 -4.89 2.42
N LYS A 40 6.64 -6.08 2.65
CA LYS A 40 7.33 -7.26 3.22
C LYS A 40 6.97 -8.50 2.43
N VAL A 41 7.88 -9.48 2.41
CA VAL A 41 7.70 -10.74 1.69
C VAL A 41 7.80 -11.91 2.67
N LEU A 42 6.83 -12.83 2.62
CA LEU A 42 6.78 -14.07 3.39
C LEU A 42 6.58 -15.26 2.44
N GLY A 43 7.67 -15.90 2.01
CA GLY A 43 7.61 -16.97 1.02
C GLY A 43 7.03 -16.47 -0.31
N SER A 44 5.96 -17.11 -0.79
CA SER A 44 5.21 -16.74 -2.00
C SER A 44 4.36 -15.47 -1.87
N LYS A 45 4.27 -14.89 -0.67
CA LYS A 45 3.34 -13.81 -0.33
C LYS A 45 4.05 -12.47 -0.25
N THR A 46 3.58 -11.48 -1.01
CA THR A 46 4.02 -10.08 -0.93
C THR A 46 2.93 -9.24 -0.29
N ILE A 47 3.27 -8.57 0.81
CA ILE A 47 2.37 -7.69 1.56
C ILE A 47 2.72 -6.25 1.19
N VAL A 48 1.73 -5.44 0.83
CA VAL A 48 1.89 -4.03 0.50
C VAL A 48 0.88 -3.20 1.27
N THR A 49 1.30 -2.21 2.06
CA THR A 49 0.36 -1.38 2.83
C THR A 49 0.81 0.08 2.93
N ASN A 50 -0.09 0.97 3.35
CA ASN A 50 0.24 2.38 3.58
C ASN A 50 0.71 2.71 5.01
N GLY A 51 0.95 1.72 5.88
CA GLY A 51 1.38 1.97 7.27
C GLY A 51 2.03 0.76 7.96
N ASP A 52 2.20 0.85 9.28
CA ASP A 52 2.79 -0.21 10.13
C ASP A 52 1.92 -1.48 10.22
N GLN A 53 0.69 -1.48 9.69
CA GLN A 53 -0.11 -2.71 9.59
C GLN A 53 0.54 -3.78 8.71
N THR A 54 1.54 -3.44 7.88
CA THR A 54 2.36 -4.44 7.17
C THR A 54 2.95 -5.47 8.13
N ASP A 55 3.48 -5.03 9.28
CA ASP A 55 4.05 -5.94 10.28
C ASP A 55 2.97 -6.79 10.95
N THR A 56 1.81 -6.18 11.24
CA THR A 56 0.66 -6.91 11.79
C THR A 56 0.21 -8.03 10.84
N VAL A 57 0.14 -7.76 9.54
CA VAL A 57 -0.19 -8.78 8.52
C VAL A 57 0.89 -9.83 8.43
N TYR A 58 2.16 -9.42 8.37
CA TYR A 58 3.29 -10.34 8.27
C TYR A 58 3.33 -11.33 9.44
N ASP A 59 3.21 -10.82 10.67
CA ASP A 59 3.23 -11.65 11.87
C ASP A 59 1.99 -12.53 11.98
N GLY A 60 0.82 -12.00 11.61
CA GLY A 60 -0.40 -12.80 11.57
C GLY A 60 -0.31 -13.98 10.61
N LEU A 61 0.15 -13.75 9.38
CA LEU A 61 0.39 -14.81 8.39
C LEU A 61 1.43 -15.81 8.86
N LYS A 62 2.55 -15.35 9.44
CA LYS A 62 3.59 -16.20 10.01
C LYS A 62 3.06 -17.11 11.13
N ASN A 63 2.08 -16.63 11.89
CA ASN A 63 1.40 -17.38 12.96
C ASN A 63 0.15 -18.15 12.47
N GLY A 64 -0.06 -18.26 11.15
CA GLY A 64 -1.15 -19.06 10.57
C GLY A 64 -2.52 -18.38 10.54
N LEU A 65 -2.60 -17.07 10.79
CA LEU A 65 -3.84 -16.30 10.60
C LEU A 65 -4.04 -15.96 9.13
N SER A 66 -5.30 -15.76 8.72
CA SER A 66 -5.61 -15.20 7.40
C SER A 66 -5.28 -13.70 7.34
N PHE A 67 -5.26 -13.15 6.13
CA PHE A 67 -5.07 -11.71 5.89
C PHE A 67 -6.08 -10.86 6.68
N GLU A 68 -7.37 -11.22 6.61
CA GLU A 68 -8.46 -10.53 7.28
C GLU A 68 -8.37 -10.66 8.79
N LYS A 69 -8.02 -11.86 9.28
CA LYS A 69 -7.85 -12.11 10.72
C LYS A 69 -6.70 -11.31 11.30
N SER A 70 -5.59 -11.20 10.57
CA SER A 70 -4.44 -10.39 10.96
C SER A 70 -4.81 -8.91 11.14
N LEU A 71 -5.70 -8.38 10.29
CA LEU A 71 -6.13 -6.98 10.33
C LEU A 71 -7.22 -6.66 11.37
N GLN A 72 -7.79 -7.65 12.08
CA GLN A 72 -8.90 -7.42 13.02
C GLN A 72 -8.53 -6.49 14.19
N SER A 73 -7.27 -6.53 14.64
CA SER A 73 -6.75 -5.67 15.71
C SER A 73 -6.52 -4.22 15.28
N ARG A 74 -6.58 -3.94 13.97
CA ARG A 74 -6.29 -2.62 13.41
C ARG A 74 -7.57 -1.82 13.11
N ARG A 75 -7.40 -0.51 13.00
CA ARG A 75 -8.40 0.51 12.63
C ARG A 75 -7.72 1.50 11.67
N PHE A 76 -8.42 2.53 11.20
CA PHE A 76 -7.81 3.67 10.49
C PHE A 76 -6.71 4.37 11.31
N GLU A 77 -5.97 5.29 10.71
CA GLU A 77 -4.93 6.07 11.39
C GLU A 77 -5.53 7.03 12.44
N PRO A 78 -4.89 7.21 13.61
CA PRO A 78 -5.38 8.09 14.67
C PRO A 78 -5.03 9.57 14.40
N ASP A 79 -5.32 10.06 13.18
CA ASP A 79 -4.94 11.39 12.69
C ASP A 79 -6.16 12.31 12.52
N SER A 80 -6.92 12.48 13.60
CA SER A 80 -8.09 13.37 13.63
C SER A 80 -7.75 14.76 13.03
N PRO A 81 -8.65 15.34 12.21
CA PRO A 81 -10.00 14.86 11.88
C PRO A 81 -10.08 13.95 10.65
N ASN A 82 -8.95 13.56 10.04
CA ASN A 82 -8.96 12.83 8.78
C ASN A 82 -9.30 11.36 8.93
N PHE A 83 -8.83 10.72 10.01
CA PHE A 83 -9.02 9.28 10.23
C PHE A 83 -8.63 8.45 9.01
N THR A 84 -7.41 8.69 8.54
CA THR A 84 -6.90 8.22 7.26
C THR A 84 -7.06 6.71 7.14
N PRO A 85 -7.70 6.21 6.07
CA PRO A 85 -7.88 4.79 5.90
C PRO A 85 -6.55 4.03 5.85
N ARG A 86 -6.52 2.86 6.47
CA ARG A 86 -5.44 1.91 6.28
C ARG A 86 -5.80 1.00 5.12
N ILE A 87 -5.02 1.10 4.04
CA ILE A 87 -5.14 0.27 2.85
C ILE A 87 -4.02 -0.77 2.83
N SER A 88 -4.36 -2.00 2.44
CA SER A 88 -3.45 -3.14 2.43
C SER A 88 -3.75 -4.03 1.24
N ALA A 89 -2.74 -4.70 0.71
CA ALA A 89 -2.85 -5.75 -0.28
C ALA A 89 -1.94 -6.93 0.10
N LEU A 90 -2.41 -8.13 -0.21
CA LEU A 90 -1.67 -9.38 -0.10
C LEU A 90 -1.68 -10.05 -1.47
N LEU A 91 -0.52 -10.13 -2.11
CA LEU A 91 -0.33 -10.84 -3.37
C LEU A 91 0.28 -12.20 -3.07
N GLU A 92 -0.22 -13.25 -3.73
CA GLU A 92 0.30 -14.61 -3.60
C GLU A 92 0.59 -15.17 -4.99
N VAL A 93 1.88 -15.46 -5.24
CA VAL A 93 2.36 -16.08 -6.48
C VAL A 93 2.99 -17.42 -6.14
N GLU A 94 2.31 -18.51 -6.46
CA GLU A 94 2.73 -19.84 -6.07
C GLU A 94 2.34 -20.89 -7.12
N ASN A 95 3.32 -21.72 -7.51
CA ASN A 95 3.13 -22.82 -8.47
C ASN A 95 2.49 -22.38 -9.81
N GLY A 96 2.83 -21.19 -10.31
CA GLY A 96 2.26 -20.65 -11.55
C GLY A 96 0.85 -20.07 -11.40
N ASN A 97 0.30 -20.01 -10.18
CA ASN A 97 -0.98 -19.36 -9.90
C ASN A 97 -0.75 -17.98 -9.28
N PHE A 98 -1.72 -17.09 -9.48
CA PHE A 98 -1.70 -15.74 -8.91
C PHE A 98 -3.08 -15.38 -8.34
N ASN A 99 -3.06 -15.00 -7.06
CA ASN A 99 -4.22 -14.50 -6.34
C ASN A 99 -3.81 -13.20 -5.63
N PHE A 100 -4.77 -12.32 -5.36
CA PHE A 100 -4.52 -11.24 -4.42
C PHE A 100 -5.77 -10.82 -3.65
N SER A 101 -5.54 -10.28 -2.47
CA SER A 101 -6.54 -9.69 -1.61
C SER A 101 -6.23 -8.23 -1.38
N MET A 102 -7.26 -7.39 -1.25
CA MET A 102 -7.14 -5.98 -0.89
C MET A 102 -8.03 -5.71 0.33
N SER A 103 -7.58 -4.83 1.22
CA SER A 103 -8.34 -4.42 2.40
C SER A 103 -8.26 -2.92 2.61
N ILE A 104 -9.38 -2.36 3.10
CA ILE A 104 -9.46 -0.99 3.60
C ILE A 104 -10.16 -0.97 4.97
N LEU A 105 -9.52 -0.33 5.94
CA LEU A 105 -10.07 -0.04 7.27
C LEU A 105 -10.31 1.48 7.36
N LYS A 106 -11.56 1.91 7.47
CA LYS A 106 -11.93 3.34 7.47
C LYS A 106 -12.94 3.68 8.57
N SER A 107 -12.98 4.95 8.96
CA SER A 107 -13.99 5.44 9.89
C SER A 107 -15.36 5.43 9.21
N ASP A 108 -16.42 5.32 10.02
CA ASP A 108 -17.78 5.47 9.51
C ASP A 108 -18.12 6.97 9.43
N CYS A 109 -17.99 7.56 8.25
CA CYS A 109 -18.28 8.98 8.01
C CYS A 109 -17.58 9.93 9.00
N GLY A 110 -16.33 9.65 9.37
CA GLY A 110 -15.55 10.47 10.30
C GLY A 110 -15.81 10.18 11.79
N ASN A 111 -16.61 9.15 12.12
CA ASN A 111 -16.83 8.75 13.49
C ASN A 111 -15.66 7.89 14.01
N GLU A 112 -14.86 8.44 14.94
CA GLU A 112 -13.72 7.76 15.56
C GLU A 112 -14.09 6.43 16.27
N SER A 113 -15.32 6.32 16.77
CA SER A 113 -15.78 5.13 17.49
C SER A 113 -16.24 4.00 16.56
N SER A 114 -16.48 4.28 15.28
CA SER A 114 -17.04 3.34 14.32
C SER A 114 -16.03 2.97 13.24
N VAL A 115 -15.75 1.68 13.06
CA VAL A 115 -14.81 1.19 12.02
C VAL A 115 -15.51 0.29 11.05
N ASN A 116 -15.37 0.63 9.78
CA ASN A 116 -15.76 -0.21 8.67
C ASN A 116 -14.53 -0.95 8.13
N ARG A 117 -14.67 -2.26 7.93
CA ARG A 117 -13.60 -3.13 7.43
C ARG A 117 -14.09 -3.86 6.20
N TYR A 118 -13.36 -3.71 5.10
CA TYR A 118 -13.69 -4.34 3.84
C TYR A 118 -12.50 -5.16 3.37
N THR A 119 -12.78 -6.32 2.78
CA THR A 119 -11.79 -7.16 2.10
C THR A 119 -12.37 -7.59 0.76
N PHE A 120 -11.54 -7.51 -0.28
CA PHE A 120 -11.84 -7.92 -1.64
C PHE A 120 -10.86 -9.00 -2.02
N ASN A 121 -11.35 -10.13 -2.51
CA ASN A 121 -10.54 -11.29 -2.89
C ASN A 121 -10.65 -11.51 -4.39
N PHE A 122 -9.51 -11.68 -5.05
CA PHE A 122 -9.40 -11.88 -6.49
C PHE A 122 -8.60 -13.14 -6.77
N GLU A 123 -9.27 -14.13 -7.33
CA GLU A 123 -8.68 -15.39 -7.77
C GLU A 123 -8.51 -15.36 -9.29
N ASN A 124 -7.35 -15.81 -9.80
CA ASN A 124 -7.04 -15.87 -11.23
C ASN A 124 -7.40 -14.56 -11.98
N PRO A 125 -6.82 -13.41 -11.57
CA PRO A 125 -7.20 -12.12 -12.13
C PRO A 125 -6.93 -12.07 -13.64
N ARG A 126 -7.84 -11.42 -14.36
CA ARG A 126 -7.79 -11.33 -15.83
C ARG A 126 -6.50 -10.65 -16.27
N ALA A 127 -5.77 -11.29 -17.19
CA ALA A 127 -4.56 -10.72 -17.79
C ALA A 127 -4.85 -9.32 -18.40
N GLY A 128 -3.90 -8.41 -18.21
CA GLY A 128 -4.01 -7.01 -18.66
C GLY A 128 -4.88 -6.12 -17.76
N ILE A 129 -5.43 -6.63 -16.64
CA ILE A 129 -6.27 -5.85 -15.74
C ILE A 129 -5.70 -5.85 -14.32
N GLY A 130 -5.32 -4.66 -13.86
CA GLY A 130 -4.99 -4.36 -12.48
C GLY A 130 -6.17 -3.88 -11.65
N ARG A 131 -5.93 -3.81 -10.35
CA ARG A 131 -6.82 -3.19 -9.36
C ARG A 131 -6.02 -2.26 -8.47
N TYR A 132 -6.61 -1.13 -8.08
CA TYR A 132 -6.00 -0.25 -7.11
C TYR A 132 -7.03 0.35 -6.16
N ILE A 133 -6.55 0.77 -5.00
CA ILE A 133 -7.29 1.57 -4.03
C ILE A 133 -6.38 2.69 -3.55
N HIS A 134 -6.97 3.78 -3.11
CA HIS A 134 -6.29 4.90 -2.48
C HIS A 134 -6.99 5.25 -1.16
N THR A 135 -6.41 6.16 -0.39
CA THR A 135 -6.95 6.52 0.93
C THR A 135 -8.14 7.48 0.85
N TYR A 136 -8.17 8.39 -0.14
CA TYR A 136 -9.19 9.45 -0.21
C TYR A 136 -9.77 9.62 -1.60
N MET A 137 -11.09 9.88 -1.71
CA MET A 137 -11.77 10.10 -3.00
C MET A 137 -11.30 11.37 -3.72
N GLN A 138 -11.07 12.44 -2.95
CA GLN A 138 -10.71 13.75 -3.49
C GLN A 138 -10.11 14.64 -2.40
N ASN A 139 -9.76 15.87 -2.75
CA ASN A 139 -9.43 16.90 -1.77
C ASN A 139 -10.66 17.25 -0.92
N GLY A 140 -10.45 17.59 0.35
CA GLY A 140 -11.52 17.93 1.30
C GLY A 140 -10.97 18.34 2.66
N ASN A 141 -11.86 18.79 3.55
CA ASN A 141 -11.52 19.10 4.94
C ASN A 141 -12.71 18.73 5.87
N PRO A 142 -12.69 17.54 6.53
CA PRO A 142 -11.66 16.50 6.46
C PRO A 142 -11.63 15.78 5.10
N LEU A 143 -10.57 15.01 4.85
CA LEU A 143 -10.41 14.26 3.60
C LEU A 143 -11.43 13.10 3.51
N PRO A 144 -12.29 13.05 2.47
CA PRO A 144 -13.27 11.98 2.33
C PRO A 144 -12.57 10.65 2.03
N SER A 145 -12.82 9.63 2.85
CA SER A 145 -12.26 8.29 2.67
C SER A 145 -12.72 7.65 1.36
N PHE A 146 -11.89 6.79 0.76
CA PHE A 146 -12.25 6.00 -0.42
C PHE A 146 -13.53 5.18 -0.22
N GLU A 147 -14.38 5.11 -1.25
CA GLU A 147 -15.64 4.36 -1.27
C GLU A 147 -15.79 3.54 -2.55
N GLY A 148 -16.45 2.38 -2.43
CA GLY A 148 -16.69 1.47 -3.55
C GLY A 148 -15.76 0.26 -3.58
N GLU A 149 -15.83 -0.47 -4.70
CA GLU A 149 -14.94 -1.58 -5.02
C GLU A 149 -13.58 -1.07 -5.52
N PRO A 150 -12.50 -1.86 -5.46
CA PRO A 150 -11.21 -1.50 -6.05
C PRO A 150 -11.34 -1.10 -7.52
N GLU A 151 -10.73 0.03 -7.87
CA GLU A 151 -10.80 0.58 -9.23
C GLU A 151 -9.99 -0.25 -10.22
N ILE A 152 -10.41 -0.21 -11.48
CA ILE A 152 -9.79 -0.95 -12.57
C ILE A 152 -8.66 -0.11 -13.17
N LEU A 153 -7.52 -0.76 -13.43
CA LEU A 153 -6.44 -0.20 -14.23
C LEU A 153 -6.13 -1.14 -15.39
N GLU A 154 -6.07 -0.64 -16.61
CA GLU A 154 -5.57 -1.41 -17.74
C GLU A 154 -4.04 -1.43 -17.71
N LEU A 155 -3.45 -2.61 -17.88
CA LEU A 155 -2.02 -2.84 -17.89
C LEU A 155 -1.61 -3.23 -19.30
N ASP A 156 -0.74 -2.42 -19.90
CA ASP A 156 -0.31 -2.53 -21.30
C ASP A 156 0.86 -3.52 -21.51
N GLY A 157 1.34 -4.17 -20.44
CA GLY A 157 2.42 -5.16 -20.51
C GLY A 157 3.78 -4.55 -20.86
N THR A 158 3.96 -3.26 -20.61
CA THR A 158 5.22 -2.54 -20.80
C THR A 158 6.29 -2.94 -19.79
N SER A 159 7.53 -2.50 -20.02
CA SER A 159 8.64 -2.73 -19.08
C SER A 159 8.37 -2.10 -17.71
N ILE A 160 9.05 -2.57 -16.66
CA ILE A 160 8.93 -1.94 -15.33
C ILE A 160 9.35 -0.48 -15.35
N GLU A 161 10.33 -0.12 -16.19
CA GLU A 161 10.77 1.26 -16.39
C GLU A 161 9.66 2.13 -16.99
N GLU A 162 9.02 1.69 -18.07
CA GLU A 162 7.92 2.41 -18.71
C GLU A 162 6.71 2.52 -17.77
N THR A 163 6.34 1.43 -17.10
CA THR A 163 5.26 1.42 -16.11
C THR A 163 5.57 2.39 -14.95
N ALA A 164 6.77 2.34 -14.37
CA ALA A 164 7.14 3.21 -13.27
C ALA A 164 7.16 4.69 -13.67
N ASN A 165 7.70 5.01 -14.85
CA ASN A 165 7.74 6.37 -15.37
C ASN A 165 6.33 6.88 -15.67
N SER A 166 5.49 6.08 -16.33
CA SER A 166 4.10 6.42 -16.64
C SER A 166 3.32 6.76 -15.37
N ILE A 167 3.41 5.92 -14.33
CA ILE A 167 2.78 6.21 -13.03
C ILE A 167 3.36 7.51 -12.45
N TRP A 168 4.69 7.63 -12.39
CA TRP A 168 5.36 8.77 -11.76
C TRP A 168 5.03 10.12 -12.39
N GLU A 169 4.94 10.17 -13.72
CA GLU A 169 4.62 11.37 -14.49
C GLU A 169 3.15 11.78 -14.36
N ASN A 170 2.25 10.82 -14.16
CA ASN A 170 0.82 11.08 -13.96
C ASN A 170 0.44 11.38 -12.50
N LEU A 171 1.36 11.21 -11.54
CA LEU A 171 1.13 11.66 -10.17
C LEU A 171 1.20 13.19 -10.07
N ASN A 172 0.31 13.76 -9.24
CA ASN A 172 0.32 15.20 -8.97
C ASN A 172 1.70 15.66 -8.46
N GLU A 173 2.30 16.64 -9.15
CA GLU A 173 3.67 17.10 -8.94
C GLU A 173 3.93 17.56 -7.49
N ASP A 174 2.97 18.26 -6.89
CA ASP A 174 3.11 18.79 -5.53
C ASP A 174 2.97 17.71 -4.44
N ASN A 175 2.40 16.56 -4.79
CA ASN A 175 2.04 15.51 -3.85
C ASN A 175 2.82 14.21 -4.06
N LYS A 176 3.50 13.99 -5.20
CA LYS A 176 4.36 12.82 -5.39
C LYS A 176 5.62 12.93 -4.53
N VAL A 177 6.02 11.82 -3.92
CA VAL A 177 7.12 11.77 -2.93
C VAL A 177 8.04 10.61 -3.23
N SER A 178 7.49 9.40 -3.25
CA SER A 178 8.20 8.18 -3.59
C SER A 178 7.25 7.22 -4.29
N LEU A 179 7.81 6.40 -5.18
CA LEU A 179 7.12 5.33 -5.89
C LEU A 179 7.95 4.05 -5.77
N PHE A 180 7.27 2.96 -5.50
CA PHE A 180 7.81 1.61 -5.57
C PHE A 180 6.97 0.82 -6.58
N VAL A 181 7.65 0.18 -7.52
CA VAL A 181 7.05 -0.75 -8.48
C VAL A 181 7.79 -2.07 -8.39
N ARG A 182 7.04 -3.17 -8.39
CA ARG A 182 7.62 -4.52 -8.44
C ARG A 182 6.89 -5.37 -9.46
N PHE A 183 7.65 -6.02 -10.32
CA PHE A 183 7.16 -7.07 -11.20
C PHE A 183 7.51 -8.42 -10.58
N ILE A 184 6.57 -9.36 -10.60
CA ILE A 184 6.75 -10.73 -10.13
C ILE A 184 6.33 -11.65 -11.28
N GLU A 185 7.27 -12.44 -11.80
CA GLU A 185 6.98 -13.42 -12.85
C GLU A 185 6.17 -14.58 -12.25
N ILE A 186 4.94 -14.78 -12.71
CA ILE A 186 4.02 -15.78 -12.14
C ILE A 186 4.60 -17.21 -12.21
N ALA A 187 5.26 -17.55 -13.32
CA ALA A 187 5.78 -18.90 -13.54
C ALA A 187 6.98 -19.26 -12.64
N THR A 188 7.79 -18.28 -12.26
CA THR A 188 9.09 -18.53 -11.60
C THR A 188 9.21 -17.88 -10.22
N GLY A 189 8.36 -16.91 -9.90
CA GLY A 189 8.48 -16.05 -8.73
C GLY A 189 9.61 -15.01 -8.81
N LYS A 190 10.31 -14.89 -9.95
CA LYS A 190 11.40 -13.91 -10.11
C LYS A 190 10.87 -12.49 -9.98
N VAL A 191 11.60 -11.65 -9.25
CA VAL A 191 11.21 -10.27 -8.98
C VAL A 191 12.14 -9.27 -9.65
N GLN A 192 11.56 -8.17 -10.13
CA GLN A 192 12.28 -6.95 -10.51
C GLN A 192 11.66 -5.79 -9.74
N THR A 193 12.49 -4.93 -9.15
CA THR A 193 12.04 -3.81 -8.31
C THR A 193 12.56 -2.49 -8.86
N LYS A 194 11.73 -1.45 -8.83
CA LYS A 194 12.09 -0.07 -9.12
C LYS A 194 11.62 0.84 -8.00
N ILE A 195 12.53 1.67 -7.49
CA ILE A 195 12.24 2.73 -6.53
C ILE A 195 12.55 4.07 -7.19
N ILE A 196 11.64 5.03 -7.03
CA ILE A 196 11.83 6.44 -7.40
C ILE A 196 11.55 7.27 -6.15
N ASN A 197 12.47 8.13 -5.76
CA ASN A 197 12.31 9.12 -4.71
C ASN A 197 12.43 10.52 -5.33
N LYS A 198 11.54 11.45 -4.96
CA LYS A 198 11.58 12.83 -5.45
C LYS A 198 12.72 13.64 -4.83
N ASN A 199 13.01 13.37 -3.55
CA ASN A 199 14.07 14.02 -2.78
C ASN A 199 15.35 13.19 -2.81
#